data_AF-A0A2J4YG66-F1
#
_entry.id   AF-A0A2J4YG66-F1
#
_cell.length_a   1.000
_cell.length_b   1.000
_cell.length_c   1.000
_cell.angle_alpha   90.00
_cell.angle_beta   90.00
_cell.angle_gamma   90.00
#
_symmetry.space_group_name_H-M   'P 1'
#
loop_
_entity.id
_entity.type
_entity.pdbx_description
1 polymer ?
#
loop_
_entity_poly.entity_id
_entity_poly.type
_entity_poly.pdbx_seq_one_letter_code
_entity_poly.pdbx_strand_id
1 'polypeptide(L)' 'LAPEIKVNAIAPSLILFNEGDDAEYRKQALDKSLMKIAPGEKEISDLIEYLFSSRYVTGRSFAVDGGRHLR' A
#
# COMPACT_ATOMS: atom_id res chain seq x y z
N LEU A 1 16.54 13.66 17.01
CA LEU A 1 16.04 13.02 15.78
C LEU A 1 14.83 12.18 16.12
N ALA A 2 14.98 11.12 16.93
CA ALA A 2 13.95 10.78 17.91
C ALA A 2 14.27 11.51 19.23
N PRO A 3 13.27 11.85 20.06
CA PRO A 3 11.83 11.62 19.89
C PRO A 3 11.09 12.60 18.94
N GLU A 4 11.76 13.61 18.38
CA GLU A 4 11.09 14.74 17.69
C GLU A 4 10.49 14.36 16.33
N ILE A 5 11.08 13.39 15.62
CA ILE A 5 10.72 12.98 14.27
C ILE A 5 10.47 11.47 14.25
N LYS A 6 9.30 11.07 13.73
CA LYS A 6 8.98 9.68 13.39
C LYS A 6 9.40 9.41 11.94
N VAL A 7 9.94 8.23 11.66
CA VAL A 7 10.30 7.78 10.31
C VAL A 7 9.67 6.42 10.07
N ASN A 8 8.90 6.26 9.00
CA ASN A 8 8.29 5.01 8.59
C ASN A 8 8.39 4.85 7.06
N ALA A 9 8.12 3.66 6.55
CA ALA A 9 8.06 3.36 5.12
C ALA A 9 6.71 2.74 4.74
N ILE A 10 6.30 2.99 3.50
CA ILE A 10 5.16 2.35 2.85
C ILE A 10 5.72 1.53 1.69
N ALA A 11 5.31 0.26 1.58
CA ALA A 11 5.74 -0.68 0.56
C ALA A 11 4.53 -1.14 -0.26
N PRO A 12 4.19 -0.44 -1.37
CA PRO A 12 3.01 -0.75 -2.17
C PRO A 12 3.21 -1.98 -3.07
N SER A 13 2.11 -2.62 -3.47
CA SER A 13 2.04 -3.41 -4.71
C SER A 13 1.06 -2.77 -5.70
N LEU A 14 0.04 -3.49 -6.18
CA LEU A 14 -0.95 -2.94 -7.10
C LEU A 14 -1.85 -1.95 -6.34
N ILE A 15 -1.73 -0.66 -6.67
CA ILE A 15 -2.59 0.41 -6.15
C ILE A 15 -3.53 0.92 -7.25
N LEU A 16 -2.97 1.27 -8.41
CA LEU A 16 -3.68 1.64 -9.65
C LEU A 16 -3.18 0.84 -10.84
N PHE A 17 -4.00 0.80 -11.89
CA PHE A 17 -3.61 0.42 -13.24
C PHE A 17 -3.18 1.64 -14.06
N ASN A 18 -2.27 1.44 -14.99
CA ASN A 18 -1.92 2.44 -15.99
C ASN A 18 -3.00 2.47 -17.09
N GLU A 19 -3.09 3.59 -17.82
CA GLU A 19 -4.07 3.76 -18.90
C GLU A 19 -3.94 2.68 -19.99
N GLY A 20 -2.70 2.26 -20.30
CA GLY A 20 -2.40 1.24 -21.31
C GLY A 20 -2.45 -0.22 -20.82
N ASP A 21 -2.73 -0.48 -19.54
CA ASP A 21 -2.81 -1.85 -19.02
C ASP A 21 -4.05 -2.57 -19.61
N ASP A 22 -3.85 -3.65 -20.37
CA ASP A 22 -4.96 -4.38 -21.00
C ASP A 22 -5.79 -5.23 -20.00
N ALA A 23 -6.94 -5.74 -20.46
CA ALA A 23 -7.87 -6.47 -19.61
C ALA A 23 -7.31 -7.79 -19.05
N GLU A 24 -6.44 -8.49 -19.79
CA GLU A 24 -5.84 -9.75 -19.36
C GLU A 24 -4.71 -9.50 -18.36
N TYR A 25 -3.85 -8.49 -18.60
CA TYR A 25 -2.89 -8.01 -17.61
C TYR A 25 -3.58 -7.60 -16.31
N ARG A 26 -4.63 -6.77 -16.40
CA ARG A 26 -5.42 -6.31 -15.23
C ARG A 26 -5.94 -7.50 -14.43
N LYS A 27 -6.59 -8.46 -15.09
CA LYS A 27 -7.09 -9.69 -14.47
C LYS A 27 -5.98 -10.48 -13.78
N GLN A 28 -4.85 -10.73 -14.45
CA GLN A 28 -3.70 -11.42 -13.86
C GLN A 28 -3.09 -10.65 -12.68
N ALA A 29 -3.15 -9.32 -12.69
CA ALA A 29 -2.68 -8.45 -11.62
C ALA A 29 -3.65 -8.32 -10.43
N LEU A 30 -4.95 -8.53 -10.64
CA LEU A 30 -5.96 -8.72 -9.58
C LEU A 30 -5.90 -10.12 -8.98
N ASP A 31 -5.43 -11.13 -9.70
CA ASP A 31 -4.77 -12.25 -9.04
C ASP A 31 -3.41 -11.81 -8.44
N LYS A 32 -2.53 -12.73 -8.01
CA LYS A 32 -1.31 -12.41 -7.21
C LYS A 32 -1.57 -11.83 -5.80
N SER A 33 -2.64 -11.08 -5.54
CA SER A 33 -3.08 -10.65 -4.18
C SER A 33 -4.21 -11.53 -3.62
N LEU A 34 -4.50 -11.39 -2.32
CA LEU A 34 -5.68 -12.00 -1.67
C LEU A 34 -6.94 -11.14 -1.85
N MET A 35 -6.79 -9.80 -1.76
CA MET A 35 -7.91 -8.85 -1.84
C MET A 35 -8.51 -8.69 -3.24
N LYS A 36 -7.74 -9.00 -4.30
CA LYS A 36 -8.16 -8.97 -5.70
C LYS A 36 -8.78 -7.67 -6.22
N ILE A 37 -8.30 -6.53 -5.71
CA ILE A 37 -8.70 -5.18 -6.12
C ILE A 37 -7.46 -4.33 -6.42
N ALA A 38 -7.65 -3.29 -7.24
CA ALA A 38 -6.78 -2.12 -7.26
C ALA A 38 -7.47 -1.05 -6.38
N PRO A 39 -6.98 -0.78 -5.16
CA PRO A 39 -7.70 0.03 -4.17
C PRO A 39 -7.72 1.54 -4.47
N GLY A 40 -6.89 2.02 -5.41
CA GLY A 40 -6.75 3.45 -5.70
C GLY A 40 -5.81 4.17 -4.73
N GLU A 41 -5.43 5.39 -5.10
CA GLU A 41 -4.46 6.24 -4.40
C GLU A 41 -4.91 6.60 -2.98
N LYS A 42 -6.22 6.60 -2.72
CA LYS A 42 -6.81 6.91 -1.41
C LYS A 42 -6.26 6.00 -0.31
N GLU A 43 -6.01 4.72 -0.59
CA GLU A 43 -5.45 3.76 0.37
C GLU A 43 -4.07 4.22 0.92
N ILE A 44 -3.25 4.86 0.07
CA ILE A 44 -1.95 5.39 0.46
C ILE A 44 -2.14 6.65 1.32
N SER A 45 -3.08 7.53 0.96
CA SER A 45 -3.43 8.71 1.76
C SER A 45 -3.96 8.33 3.14
N ASP A 46 -4.85 7.35 3.23
CA ASP A 46 -5.45 6.87 4.48
C ASP A 46 -4.38 6.26 5.42
N LEU A 47 -3.42 5.51 4.87
CA LEU A 47 -2.27 5.03 5.65
C LEU A 47 -1.36 6.18 6.12
N ILE A 48 -1.16 7.21 5.30
CA ILE A 48 -0.40 8.41 5.71
C ILE A 48 -1.11 9.08 6.88
N GLU A 49 -2.42 9.33 6.81
CA GLU A 49 -3.21 9.90 7.91
C GLU A 49 -3.13 9.07 9.20
N TYR A 50 -3.22 7.74 9.09
CA TYR A 50 -2.99 6.81 10.20
C TYR A 50 -1.61 7.02 10.84
N LEU A 51 -0.54 7.07 10.04
CA LEU A 51 0.83 7.28 10.52
C LEU A 51 1.06 8.67 11.12
N PHE A 52 0.36 9.70 10.63
CA PHE A 52 0.36 11.03 11.23
C PHE A 52 -0.31 11.03 12.62
N SER A 53 -1.49 10.39 12.74
CA SER A 53 -2.26 10.32 13.98
C SER A 53 -1.53 9.62 15.15
N SER A 54 -0.71 8.60 14.84
CA SER A 54 0.00 7.83 15.86
C SER A 54 1.18 8.59 16.45
N ARG A 55 1.26 8.71 17.78
CA ARG A 55 2.43 9.31 18.46
C ARG A 55 3.55 8.32 18.81
N TYR A 56 3.39 7.03 18.50
CA TYR A 56 4.31 5.97 18.96
C TYR A 56 4.82 5.03 17.85
N VAL A 57 4.30 5.15 16.62
CA VAL A 57 4.73 4.33 15.48
C VAL A 57 5.87 5.03 14.73
N THR A 58 7.08 4.48 14.86
CA THR A 58 8.29 4.85 14.13
C THR A 58 9.14 3.61 13.88
N GLY A 59 10.02 3.63 12.89
CA GLY A 59 10.89 2.52 12.51
C GLY A 59 10.16 1.34 11.86
N ARG A 60 8.95 1.53 11.31
CA ARG A 60 8.14 0.47 10.70
C ARG A 60 8.03 0.63 9.19
N SER A 61 7.99 -0.50 8.48
CA SER A 61 7.58 -0.59 7.08
C SER A 61 6.21 -1.25 7.01
N PHE A 62 5.30 -0.67 6.24
CA PHE A 62 3.92 -1.13 6.08
C PHE A 62 3.71 -1.63 4.66
N ALA A 63 3.37 -2.91 4.51
CA ALA A 63 2.97 -3.48 3.23
C ALA A 63 1.55 -3.01 2.87
N VAL A 64 1.39 -2.39 1.71
CA VAL A 64 0.08 -2.04 1.12
C VAL A 64 -0.06 -2.85 -0.16
N ASP A 65 -0.30 -4.14 0.01
CA ASP A 65 -0.15 -5.14 -1.05
C ASP A 65 -1.37 -6.06 -1.25
N GLY A 66 -2.47 -5.82 -0.52
CA GLY A 66 -3.66 -6.66 -0.56
C GLY A 66 -3.40 -8.12 -0.14
N GLY A 67 -2.38 -8.36 0.69
CA GLY A 67 -1.96 -9.70 1.11
C GLY A 67 -1.16 -10.47 0.05
N ARG A 68 -0.57 -9.78 -0.94
CA ARG A 68 0.21 -10.41 -2.03
C ARG A 68 1.38 -11.28 -1.54
N HIS A 69 2.04 -10.92 -0.45
CA HIS A 69 3.11 -11.75 0.13
C HIS A 69 2.62 -13.06 0.79
N LEU A 70 1.30 -13.29 0.88
CA LEU A 70 0.68 -14.49 1.46
C LEU A 70 0.13 -15.45 0.39
N ARG A 71 0.47 -15.24 -0.89
CA ARG A 71 -0.06 -15.99 -2.04
C ARG A 71 1.04 -16.53 -2.95
#